data_AF-A0A2W6BQG6-F1
#
_entry.id   AF-A0A2W6BQG6-F1
#
_cell.length_a   1.000
_cell.length_b   1.000
_cell.length_c   1.000
_cell.angle_alpha   90.00
_cell.angle_beta   90.00
_cell.angle_gamma   90.00
#
_symmetry.space_group_name_H-M   'P 1'
#
loop_
_entity.id
_entity.type
_entity.pdbx_description
1 polymer ?
#
loop_
_entity_poly.entity_id
_entity_poly.type
_entity_poly.pdbx_seq_one_letter_code
_entity_poly.pdbx_strand_id
1 'polypeptide(L)' 'MRAVTWHGKRDVRVNTVNDPKIMKPTDAIVCITSTAICGSDLHLYVR' A
#
# COMPACT_ATOMS: atom_id res chain seq x y z
N MET A 1 -5.24 -10.23 0.21
CA MET A 1 -5.23 -9.27 -0.94
C MET A 1 -3.82 -9.03 -1.49
N ARG A 2 -3.68 -8.50 -2.72
CA ARG A 2 -2.38 -8.05 -3.27
C ARG A 2 -2.09 -6.60 -2.85
N ALA A 3 -0.83 -6.28 -2.53
CA ALA A 3 -0.40 -4.93 -2.19
C ALA A 3 1.02 -4.62 -2.70
N VAL A 4 1.27 -3.37 -3.08
CA VAL A 4 2.64 -2.87 -3.26
C VAL A 4 3.25 -2.66 -1.88
N THR A 5 4.43 -3.24 -1.65
CA THR A 5 5.14 -3.21 -0.38
C THR A 5 6.58 -2.74 -0.60
N TRP A 6 7.10 -1.97 0.34
CA TRP A 6 8.48 -1.45 0.29
C TRP A 6 9.41 -2.40 1.03
N HIS A 7 10.51 -2.79 0.38
CA HIS A 7 11.55 -3.71 0.89
C HIS A 7 12.91 -3.03 1.01
N GLY A 8 12.99 -1.76 0.62
CA GLY A 8 14.21 -0.96 0.71
C GLY A 8 14.32 0.01 -0.46
N LYS A 9 15.41 0.77 -0.46
CA LYS A 9 15.73 1.71 -1.53
C LYS A 9 15.76 0.97 -2.87
N ARG A 10 14.93 1.44 -3.81
CA ARG A 10 14.73 0.85 -5.13
C ARG A 10 14.22 -0.60 -5.13
N ASP A 11 13.65 -1.07 -4.02
CA ASP A 11 13.04 -2.40 -3.90
C ASP A 11 11.58 -2.28 -3.43
N VAL A 12 10.66 -2.39 -4.38
CA VAL A 12 9.22 -2.47 -4.13
C VAL A 12 8.67 -3.70 -4.82
N ARG A 13 7.78 -4.42 -4.15
CA ARG A 13 7.27 -5.70 -4.62
C ARG A 13 5.77 -5.79 -4.43
N VAL A 14 5.11 -6.52 -5.31
CA VAL A 14 3.71 -6.90 -5.13
C VAL A 14 3.67 -8.19 -4.33
N ASN A 15 3.17 -8.10 -3.09
CA ASN A 15 3.03 -9.25 -2.20
C ASN A 15 1.55 -9.58 -1.96
N THR A 16 1.28 -10.84 -1.63
CA THR A 16 0.01 -11.23 -1.03
C THR A 16 0.08 -11.00 0.46
N VAL A 17 -0.83 -10.18 0.98
CA VAL A 17 -0.95 -9.83 2.40
C VAL A 17 -2.34 -10.18 2.92
N ASN A 18 -2.50 -10.22 4.24
CA ASN A 18 -3.79 -10.45 4.87
C ASN A 18 -4.79 -9.35 4.48
N ASP A 19 -6.06 -9.73 4.37
CA ASP A 19 -7.12 -8.75 4.13
C ASP A 19 -7.29 -7.81 5.35
N PRO A 20 -7.65 -6.54 5.12
CA PRO A 20 -7.81 -5.57 6.19
C PRO A 20 -8.96 -5.97 7.10
N LYS A 21 -8.89 -5.55 8.36
CA LYS A 21 -9.93 -5.77 9.37
C LYS A 21 -10.35 -4.43 9.95
N ILE A 22 -11.63 -4.30 10.26
CA ILE A 22 -12.18 -3.18 11.03
C ILE A 22 -11.61 -3.26 12.46
N MET A 23 -10.96 -2.20 12.92
CA MET A 23 -10.38 -2.15 14.27
C MET A 23 -11.18 -1.24 15.21
N LYS A 24 -11.79 -0.19 14.67
CA LYS A 24 -12.62 0.77 15.39
C LYS A 24 -14.00 0.87 14.74
N PRO A 25 -15.05 1.27 15.49
CA PRO A 25 -16.40 1.39 14.94
C PRO A 25 -16.54 2.37 13.76
N THR A 26 -15.58 3.28 13.60
CA THR A 26 -15.57 4.32 12.56
C THR A 26 -14.79 3.93 11.30
N ASP A 27 -14.19 2.74 11.25
CA ASP A 27 -13.39 2.34 10.09
C ASP A 27 -14.29 1.84 8.95
N ALA A 28 -13.77 1.89 7.72
CA ALA A 28 -14.39 1.28 6.55
C ALA A 28 -13.33 0.53 5.73
N ILE A 29 -13.75 -0.59 5.12
CA ILE A 29 -12.93 -1.30 4.13
C ILE A 29 -13.41 -0.88 2.74
N VAL A 30 -12.48 -0.38 1.92
CA VAL A 30 -12.77 0.12 0.58
C VAL A 30 -12.15 -0.81 -0.46
N CYS A 31 -12.96 -1.24 -1.43
CA CYS A 31 -12.45 -1.92 -2.62
C CYS A 31 -11.83 -0.89 -3.56
N ILE A 32 -10.52 -0.92 -3.72
CA ILE A 32 -9.79 0.02 -4.57
C ILE A 32 -10.00 -0.34 -6.04
N THR A 33 -10.72 0.52 -6.78
CA THR A 33 -10.88 0.41 -8.24
C THR A 33 -9.72 1.06 -9.00
N SER A 34 -9.22 2.19 -8.47
CA SER A 34 -8.11 2.96 -9.02
C SER A 34 -7.27 3.58 -7.91
N THR A 35 -5.96 3.63 -8.12
CA THR A 35 -5.00 4.35 -7.28
C THR A 35 -3.85 4.85 -8.15
N ALA A 36 -3.07 5.81 -7.67
CA ALA A 36 -1.99 6.43 -8.43
C ALA A 36 -0.68 6.45 -7.64
N ILE A 37 0.42 6.62 -8.36
CA ILE A 37 1.73 6.92 -7.79
C ILE A 37 1.84 8.44 -7.65
N CYS A 38 2.27 8.90 -6.48
CA CYS A 38 2.54 10.32 -6.21
C CYS A 38 4.04 10.60 -6.30
N GLY A 39 4.42 11.84 -6.61
CA GLY A 39 5.82 12.29 -6.53
C GLY A 39 6.43 12.10 -5.14
N SER A 40 5.61 12.14 -4.07
CA SER A 40 6.06 11.90 -2.71
C SER A 40 6.58 10.47 -2.48
N ASP A 41 6.08 9.48 -3.24
CA ASP A 41 6.50 8.08 -3.11
C ASP A 41 7.96 7.90 -3.51
N LEU A 42 8.49 8.79 -4.37
CA LEU A 42 9.90 8.81 -4.73
C LEU A 42 10.79 9.07 -3.52
N HIS A 43 10.33 9.81 -2.51
CA HIS A 43 11.11 10.02 -1.30
C HIS A 43 11.42 8.70 -0.57
N LEU A 44 10.49 7.73 -0.58
CA LEU A 44 10.75 6.39 -0.04
C LEU A 44 11.51 5.49 -1.03
N TYR A 45 11.26 5.66 -2.33
CA TYR A 45 11.85 4.80 -3.35
C TYR A 45 13.34 5.08 -3.60
N VAL A 46 13.75 6.34 -3.64
CA VAL A 46 15.13 6.72 -4.06
C VAL A 46 16.02 7.26 -2.96
N ARG A 47 15.50 7.66 -1.80
CA ARG A 47 16.34 8.12 -0.69
C ARG A 47 16.67 6.96 0.22
#